data_AF-A0A5M3VT99-F1
#
_entry.id   AF-A0A5M3VT99-F1
#
_cell.length_a   1.000
_cell.length_b   1.000
_cell.length_c   1.000
_cell.angle_alpha   90.00
_cell.angle_beta   90.00
_cell.angle_gamma   90.00
#
_symmetry.space_group_name_H-M   'P 1'
#
loop_
_entity.id
_entity.type
_entity.pdbx_description
1 polymer ?
#
loop_
_entity_poly.entity_id
_entity_poly.type
_entity_poly.pdbx_seq_one_letter_code
_entity_poly.pdbx_strand_id
1 'polypeptide(L)'
;MSDGQELLTSALTQRAGVFRVTEKAEKDSDSACVPGSKQRFFRAQGNFQRPGSQSPGTAAGLVRSALLVMNYDQLVDDLDFRDEDLSVVVLHKPESAVTFMVATRNTEPNILIVGKTDCFKPEE
;
A
#
# COMPACT_ATOMS: atom_id res chain seq x y z
N MET A 1 0.51 -2.31 16.83
CA MET A 1 -0.06 -1.46 15.76
C MET A 1 0.12 -2.25 14.46
N SER A 2 -0.83 -2.26 13.52
CA SER A 2 -0.63 -3.00 12.25
C SER A 2 0.23 -2.17 11.29
N ASP A 3 0.99 -2.83 10.41
CA ASP A 3 1.84 -2.16 9.42
C ASP A 3 1.07 -1.15 8.56
N GLY A 4 -0.18 -1.46 8.20
CA GLY A 4 -1.03 -0.51 7.47
C GLY A 4 -1.36 0.75 8.28
N GLN A 5 -1.57 0.63 9.58
CA GLN A 5 -1.81 1.78 10.46
C GLN A 5 -0.51 2.59 10.64
N GLU A 6 0.61 1.92 10.87
CA GLU A 6 1.94 2.54 11.01
C GLU A 6 2.30 3.33 9.75
N LEU A 7 2.13 2.72 8.57
CA LEU A 7 2.35 3.34 7.28
C LEU A 7 1.56 4.64 7.12
N LEU A 8 0.26 4.63 7.45
CA LEU A 8 -0.59 5.83 7.33
C LEU A 8 -0.23 6.93 8.33
N THR A 9 0.36 6.57 9.47
CA THR A 9 0.82 7.55 10.47
C THR A 9 2.20 8.11 10.19
N SER A 10 2.94 7.57 9.21
CA SER A 10 4.26 8.07 8.86
C SER A 10 4.17 9.50 8.29
N ALA A 11 5.12 10.35 8.65
CA ALA A 11 5.18 11.73 8.16
C ALA A 11 5.34 11.79 6.63
N LEU A 12 6.00 10.79 6.03
CA LEU A 12 6.18 10.70 4.58
C LEU A 12 4.85 10.39 3.88
N THR A 13 4.09 9.42 4.40
CA THR A 13 2.75 9.09 3.87
C THR A 13 1.79 10.25 4.05
N GLN A 14 1.78 10.92 5.19
CA GLN A 14 0.94 12.11 5.42
C GLN A 14 1.30 13.29 4.50
N ARG A 15 2.55 13.37 4.02
CA ARG A 15 2.94 14.34 2.98
C ARG A 15 2.47 13.92 1.58
N ALA A 16 2.25 12.63 1.35
CA ALA A 16 1.73 12.14 0.08
C ALA A 16 0.24 12.47 -0.08
N GLY A 17 -0.56 12.25 0.97
CA GLY A 17 -2.01 12.43 0.88
C GLY A 17 -2.77 12.37 2.20
N VAL A 18 -4.06 12.64 2.09
CA VAL A 18 -5.04 12.46 3.16
C VAL A 18 -5.79 11.15 2.90
N PHE A 19 -5.68 10.21 3.83
CA PHE A 19 -6.15 8.85 3.65
C PHE A 19 -7.37 8.52 4.52
N ARG A 20 -8.28 7.75 3.94
CA ARG A 20 -9.34 7.02 4.65
C ARG A 20 -9.10 5.53 4.47
N VAL A 21 -9.11 4.79 5.58
CA VAL A 21 -9.11 3.33 5.51
C VAL A 21 -10.49 2.85 5.07
N THR A 22 -10.53 2.13 3.96
CA THR A 22 -11.77 1.59 3.38
C THR A 22 -11.95 0.11 3.70
N GLU A 23 -10.87 -0.59 4.04
CA GLU A 23 -10.93 -2.01 4.43
C GLU A 23 -9.85 -2.33 5.48
N LYS A 24 -10.27 -3.01 6.55
CA LYS A 24 -9.41 -3.67 7.54
C LYS A 24 -10.05 -5.02 7.77
N ALA A 25 -9.53 -6.06 7.15
CA ALA A 25 -10.19 -7.34 7.15
C ALA A 25 -9.22 -8.46 7.55
N GLU A 26 -9.53 -9.06 8.70
CA GLU A 26 -9.43 -10.52 8.86
C GLU A 26 -10.64 -11.23 8.23
N LYS A 27 -11.57 -10.49 7.61
CA LYS A 27 -12.67 -11.05 6.83
C LYS A 27 -12.14 -11.60 5.51
N ASP A 28 -12.51 -12.84 5.23
CA ASP A 28 -12.42 -13.52 3.93
C ASP A 28 -13.21 -12.74 2.85
N SER A 29 -12.73 -11.57 2.43
CA SER A 29 -13.17 -10.97 1.17
C SER A 29 -12.38 -11.65 0.06
N ASP A 30 -13.05 -12.52 -0.70
CA ASP A 30 -12.54 -13.21 -1.90
C ASP A 30 -11.08 -13.66 -1.79
N SER A 31 -10.71 -14.32 -0.68
CA SER A 31 -9.35 -14.79 -0.53
C SER A 31 -9.11 -15.87 -1.60
N ALA A 32 -8.17 -15.60 -2.51
CA ALA A 32 -7.69 -16.58 -3.49
C ALA A 32 -6.89 -17.71 -2.82
N CYS A 33 -6.95 -17.82 -1.49
CA CYS A 33 -6.27 -18.83 -0.72
C CYS A 33 -6.96 -20.18 -0.87
N VAL A 34 -6.18 -21.25 -0.77
CA VAL A 34 -6.72 -22.61 -0.71
C VAL A 34 -7.60 -22.79 0.54
N PRO A 35 -8.61 -23.70 0.51
CA PRO A 35 -9.49 -23.94 1.65
C PRO A 35 -8.71 -24.19 2.96
N GLY A 36 -9.14 -23.54 4.04
CA GLY A 36 -8.50 -23.64 5.37
C GLY A 36 -7.31 -22.68 5.58
N SER A 37 -6.92 -21.90 4.57
CA SER A 37 -5.96 -20.80 4.72
C SER A 37 -6.66 -19.45 4.69
N LYS A 38 -6.04 -18.43 5.29
CA LYS A 38 -6.55 -17.06 5.35
C LYS A 38 -5.49 -16.08 4.87
N GLN A 39 -5.94 -14.91 4.46
CA GLN A 39 -5.11 -13.76 4.11
C GLN A 39 -5.70 -12.53 4.81
N ARG A 40 -4.85 -11.72 5.43
CA ARG A 40 -5.22 -10.42 5.97
C ARG A 40 -5.09 -9.35 4.91
N PHE A 41 -6.07 -8.45 4.87
CA PHE A 41 -6.12 -7.33 3.94
C PHE A 41 -6.20 -5.98 4.64
N PHE A 42 -5.57 -5.00 4.01
CA PHE A 42 -5.63 -3.59 4.34
C PHE A 42 -5.85 -2.80 3.07
N ARG A 43 -6.82 -1.87 3.08
CA ARG A 43 -7.02 -0.94 1.98
C ARG A 43 -7.25 0.46 2.49
N ALA A 44 -6.46 1.41 2.01
CA ALA A 44 -6.64 2.83 2.23
C ALA A 44 -6.68 3.57 0.90
N GLN A 45 -7.53 4.59 0.83
CA GLN A 45 -7.68 5.45 -0.34
C GLN A 45 -7.55 6.90 0.11
N GLY A 46 -7.00 7.75 -0.74
CA GLY A 46 -6.79 9.15 -0.41
C GLY A 46 -6.58 10.02 -1.62
N ASN A 47 -6.56 11.32 -1.37
CA ASN A 47 -6.22 12.34 -2.37
C ASN A 47 -4.87 12.97 -2.03
N PHE A 48 -4.24 13.61 -3.00
CA PHE A 48 -2.97 14.30 -2.78
C PHE A 48 -3.09 15.35 -1.67
N GLN A 49 -2.04 15.48 -0.86
CA GLN A 49 -2.00 16.45 0.24
C GLN A 49 -2.00 17.90 -0.29
N ARG A 50 -1.46 18.11 -1.49
CA ARG A 50 -1.38 19.38 -2.22
C ARG A 50 -1.81 19.16 -3.67
N PRO A 51 -3.13 19.12 -3.94
CA PRO A 51 -3.65 18.98 -5.30
C PRO A 51 -3.07 20.06 -6.24
N GLY A 52 -2.76 19.69 -7.48
CA GLY A 52 -2.17 20.59 -8.48
C GLY A 52 -0.67 20.89 -8.31
N SER A 53 -0.04 20.48 -7.19
CA SER A 53 1.41 20.62 -6.96
C SER A 53 2.13 19.28 -6.76
N GLN A 54 1.38 18.18 -6.62
CA GLN A 54 1.92 16.83 -6.52
C GLN A 54 1.59 16.03 -7.77
N SER A 55 2.58 15.27 -8.26
CA SER A 55 2.39 14.27 -9.30
C SER A 55 2.22 12.87 -8.71
N PRO A 56 1.65 11.91 -9.46
CA PRO A 56 1.59 10.50 -9.07
C PRO A 56 2.94 9.97 -8.59
N GLY A 57 4.00 10.13 -9.40
CA GLY A 57 5.35 9.67 -9.02
C GLY A 57 5.88 10.29 -7.73
N THR A 58 5.58 11.56 -7.45
CA THR A 58 5.99 12.21 -6.19
C THR A 58 5.25 11.60 -4.99
N ALA A 59 3.94 11.39 -5.12
CA ALA A 59 3.14 10.78 -4.06
C ALA A 59 3.55 9.32 -3.82
N ALA A 60 3.73 8.52 -4.88
CA ALA A 60 4.18 7.14 -4.78
C ALA A 60 5.57 7.06 -4.14
N GLY A 61 6.51 7.93 -4.56
CA GLY A 61 7.86 8.00 -3.99
C GLY A 61 7.88 8.32 -2.49
N LEU A 62 6.96 9.16 -2.01
CA LEU A 62 6.81 9.45 -0.57
C LEU A 62 6.33 8.22 0.21
N VAL A 63 5.29 7.53 -0.26
CA VAL A 63 4.79 6.31 0.41
C VAL A 63 5.81 5.17 0.32
N ARG A 64 6.49 5.01 -0.83
CA ARG A 64 7.62 4.09 -1.02
C ARG A 64 8.71 4.34 0.02
N SER A 65 9.12 5.60 0.20
CA SER A 65 10.16 5.95 1.17
C SER A 65 9.75 5.61 2.59
N ALA A 66 8.46 5.75 2.94
CA ALA A 66 7.95 5.30 4.25
C ALA A 66 8.10 3.79 4.43
N LEU A 67 7.72 3.00 3.41
CA LEU A 67 7.84 1.55 3.43
C LEU A 67 9.29 1.06 3.51
N LEU A 68 10.22 1.72 2.81
CA LEU A 68 11.66 1.43 2.93
C LEU A 68 12.18 1.65 4.36
N VAL A 69 11.74 2.72 5.03
CA VAL A 69 12.09 2.98 6.45
C VAL A 69 11.50 1.92 7.38
N MET A 70 10.38 1.29 7.01
CA MET A 70 9.76 0.17 7.73
C MET A 70 10.41 -1.20 7.40
N ASN A 71 11.53 -1.21 6.67
CA ASN A 71 12.24 -2.39 6.19
C ASN A 71 11.41 -3.27 5.26
N TYR A 72 10.69 -2.65 4.32
CA TYR A 72 10.12 -3.37 3.17
C TYR A 72 11.07 -3.26 1.98
N ASP A 73 11.24 -4.37 1.26
CA ASP A 73 12.03 -4.47 0.04
C ASP A 73 11.17 -4.21 -1.19
N GLN A 74 11.70 -3.50 -2.17
CA GLN A 74 11.01 -3.25 -3.42
C GLN A 74 11.03 -4.49 -4.32
N LEU A 75 9.85 -4.93 -4.77
CA LEU A 75 9.71 -6.12 -5.64
C LEU A 75 9.77 -5.80 -7.13
N VAL A 76 9.27 -4.63 -7.54
CA VAL A 76 9.26 -4.22 -8.95
C VAL A 76 9.94 -2.86 -9.07
N ASP A 77 10.81 -2.68 -10.07
CA ASP A 77 11.51 -1.42 -10.30
C ASP A 77 10.52 -0.31 -10.67
N ASP A 78 10.76 0.90 -10.17
CA ASP A 78 9.88 2.06 -10.34
C ASP A 78 9.73 2.45 -11.82
N LEU A 79 10.70 2.07 -12.67
CA LEU A 79 10.73 2.40 -14.09
C LEU A 79 9.69 1.64 -14.91
N ASP A 80 9.26 0.45 -14.48
CA ASP A 80 8.36 -0.40 -15.26
C ASP A 80 6.91 0.13 -15.30
N PHE A 81 6.53 0.97 -14.33
CA PHE A 81 5.16 1.46 -14.15
C PHE A 81 5.05 2.98 -14.00
N ARG A 82 6.12 3.72 -14.35
CA ARG A 82 6.12 5.18 -14.25
C ARG A 82 5.59 5.79 -15.54
N ASP A 83 4.38 6.33 -15.42
CA ASP A 83 3.75 7.21 -16.39
C ASP A 83 3.56 8.60 -15.74
N GLU A 84 3.34 9.64 -16.53
CA GLU A 84 2.96 10.96 -16.04
C GLU A 84 1.61 10.91 -15.29
N ASP A 85 0.73 9.99 -15.69
CA ASP A 85 -0.62 9.84 -15.16
C ASP A 85 -0.79 8.76 -14.08
N LEU A 86 0.15 7.83 -13.98
CA LEU A 86 0.10 6.67 -13.09
C LEU A 86 1.50 6.34 -12.55
N SER A 87 1.59 6.08 -11.25
CA SER A 87 2.78 5.45 -10.68
C SER A 87 2.36 4.35 -9.72
N VAL A 88 2.99 3.18 -9.85
CA VAL A 88 2.75 2.02 -9.01
C VAL A 88 4.07 1.57 -8.40
N VAL A 89 4.06 1.31 -7.10
CA VAL A 89 5.18 0.68 -6.39
C VAL A 89 4.68 -0.53 -5.61
N VAL A 90 5.48 -1.58 -5.59
CA VAL A 90 5.16 -2.82 -4.87
C VAL A 90 6.35 -3.17 -3.97
N LEU A 91 6.09 -3.31 -2.68
CA LEU A 91 7.10 -3.62 -1.68
C LEU A 91 6.66 -4.79 -0.81
N HIS A 92 7.60 -5.61 -0.38
CA HIS A 92 7.37 -6.82 0.39
C HIS A 92 8.31 -6.90 1.59
N LYS A 93 7.83 -7.47 2.68
CA LYS A 93 8.63 -7.73 3.87
C LYS A 93 8.63 -9.24 4.14
N PRO A 94 9.72 -9.96 3.81
CA PRO A 94 9.77 -11.41 3.92
C PRO A 94 9.47 -11.93 5.32
N GLU A 95 9.92 -11.23 6.37
CA GLU A 95 9.79 -11.70 7.75
C GLU A 95 8.34 -11.72 8.23
N SER A 96 7.50 -10.81 7.73
CA SER A 96 6.08 -10.74 8.06
C SER A 96 5.18 -11.28 6.95
N ALA A 97 5.76 -11.72 5.83
CA ALA A 97 5.06 -12.12 4.62
C ALA A 97 4.02 -11.09 4.15
N VAL A 98 4.28 -9.79 4.34
CA VAL A 98 3.38 -8.70 3.95
C VAL A 98 3.85 -8.08 2.63
N THR A 99 2.91 -7.84 1.73
CA THR A 99 3.13 -7.09 0.50
C THR A 99 2.23 -5.86 0.48
N PHE A 100 2.80 -4.70 0.22
CA PHE A 100 2.09 -3.47 -0.09
C PHE A 100 2.18 -3.14 -1.58
N MET A 101 1.06 -2.79 -2.18
CA MET A 101 0.96 -2.12 -3.47
C MET A 101 0.43 -0.71 -3.26
N VAL A 102 1.11 0.28 -3.81
CA VAL A 102 0.69 1.67 -3.81
C VAL A 102 0.50 2.10 -5.25
N ALA A 103 -0.70 2.52 -5.61
CA ALA A 103 -1.02 3.07 -6.92
C ALA A 103 -1.46 4.52 -6.77
N THR A 104 -0.81 5.42 -7.50
CA THR A 104 -1.13 6.85 -7.53
C THR A 104 -1.51 7.29 -8.93
N ARG A 105 -2.51 8.17 -9.07
CA ARG A 105 -3.01 8.63 -10.37
C ARG A 105 -3.55 10.07 -10.30
N ASN A 106 -3.71 10.71 -11.44
CA ASN A 106 -4.23 12.08 -11.53
C ASN A 106 -5.74 12.20 -11.22
N THR A 107 -6.50 11.12 -11.36
CA THR A 107 -7.93 11.07 -11.02
C THR A 107 -8.17 10.71 -9.56
N GLU A 108 -9.20 11.30 -8.95
CA GLU A 108 -9.59 10.94 -7.58
C GLU A 108 -10.33 9.58 -7.53
N PRO A 109 -10.07 8.72 -6.52
CA PRO A 109 -9.07 8.91 -5.47
C PRO A 109 -7.64 8.80 -6.01
N ASN A 110 -6.80 9.80 -5.70
CA ASN A 110 -5.47 9.91 -6.29
C ASN A 110 -4.53 8.81 -5.82
N ILE A 111 -4.73 8.27 -4.63
CA ILE A 111 -3.83 7.29 -4.00
C ILE A 111 -4.65 6.11 -3.51
N LEU A 112 -4.22 4.90 -3.88
CA LEU A 112 -4.71 3.64 -3.37
C LEU A 112 -3.53 2.88 -2.76
N ILE A 113 -3.65 2.49 -1.49
CA ILE A 113 -2.70 1.63 -0.78
C ILE A 113 -3.43 0.32 -0.46
N VAL A 114 -2.87 -0.80 -0.90
CA VAL A 114 -3.35 -2.14 -0.60
C VAL A 114 -2.23 -2.91 0.07
N GLY A 115 -2.49 -3.42 1.28
CA GLY A 115 -1.60 -4.34 1.99
C GLY A 115 -2.24 -5.73 2.08
N LYS A 116 -1.45 -6.77 1.85
CA LYS A 116 -1.90 -8.16 2.00
C LYS A 116 -0.80 -9.01 2.62
N THR A 117 -1.15 -9.97 3.44
CA THR A 117 -0.24 -11.04 3.88
C THR A 117 -0.19 -12.15 2.84
N ASP A 118 0.79 -13.05 2.86
CA ASP A 118 0.66 -14.32 2.14
C ASP A 118 -0.46 -15.18 2.75
N CYS A 119 -0.93 -16.18 2.01
CA CYS A 119 -1.90 -17.14 2.55
C CYS A 119 -1.25 -17.95 3.68
N PHE A 120 -1.83 -17.92 4.88
CA PHE A 120 -1.36 -18.67 6.04
C PHE A 120 -2.46 -19.56 6.60
N LYS A 121 -2.09 -20.69 7.22
CA LYS A 121 -3.04 -21.49 8.01
C LYS A 121 -3.21 -20.82 9.37
N PRO A 122 -4.45 -20.60 9.86
CA PRO A 122 -4.65 -20.19 11.25
C PRO A 122 -4.02 -21.23 12.18
N GLU A 123 -3.32 -20.79 13.23
CA GLU A 123 -2.90 -21.70 14.31
C GLU A 123 -4.15 -22.30 14.96
N GLU A 124 -4.15 -23.61 15.23
CA GLU A 124 -5.27 -24.36 15.86
C GLU A 124 -5.50 -23.97 17.33
#